data_AF-A0A7W1E5A8-F1
#
_entry.id   AF-A0A7W1E5A8-F1
#
_cell.length_a   1.000
_cell.length_b   1.000
_cell.length_c   1.000
_cell.angle_alpha   90.00
_cell.angle_beta   90.00
_cell.angle_gamma   90.00
#
_symmetry.space_group_name_H-M   'P 1'
#
loop_
_entity.id
_entity.type
_entity.pdbx_description
1 polymer ?
#
loop_
_entity_poly.entity_id
_entity_poly.type
_entity_poly.pdbx_seq_one_letter_code
_entity_poly.pdbx_strand_id
1 'polypeptide(L)' 'MSQTVFTSSPFVAAIEAITESDDEIRRFLEDAEVPPLLPALAYATGDTSLLRDDLRPNPLMLALPQGGLDADQQAAARQ' A
#
# COMPACT_ATOMS: atom_id res chain seq x y z
N MET A 1 14.30 -16.82 -18.88
CA MET A 1 13.76 -15.48 -19.19
C MET A 1 14.42 -14.51 -18.21
N SER A 2 15.27 -13.59 -18.68
CA SER A 2 15.90 -12.60 -17.78
C SER A 2 14.87 -11.56 -17.39
N GLN A 3 14.56 -11.46 -16.10
CA GLN A 3 13.80 -10.33 -15.56
C GLN A 3 14.73 -9.11 -15.52
N THR A 4 14.37 -8.04 -16.22
CA THR A 4 15.10 -6.77 -16.22
C THR A 4 14.87 -6.11 -14.87
N VAL A 5 15.91 -6.00 -14.05
CA VAL A 5 15.79 -5.38 -12.73
C VAL A 5 15.67 -3.87 -12.88
N PHE A 6 14.53 -3.32 -12.45
CA PHE A 6 14.23 -1.90 -12.57
C PHE A 6 14.92 -1.13 -11.43
N THR A 7 15.70 -0.09 -11.75
CA THR A 7 16.19 0.88 -10.78
C THR A 7 16.06 2.30 -11.33
N SER A 8 15.58 3.22 -10.50
CA SER A 8 15.46 4.65 -10.81
C SER A 8 16.71 5.46 -10.44
N SER A 9 17.70 4.85 -9.77
CA SER A 9 18.88 5.54 -9.24
C SER A 9 20.11 4.61 -9.16
N PRO A 10 21.33 5.08 -9.49
CA PRO A 10 22.56 4.29 -9.34
C PRO A 10 22.95 4.04 -7.88
N PHE A 11 22.28 4.69 -6.91
CA PHE A 11 22.52 4.55 -5.48
C PHE A 11 21.51 3.63 -4.78
N VAL A 12 20.48 3.17 -5.51
CA VAL A 12 19.43 2.31 -4.97
C VAL A 12 19.58 0.93 -5.61
N ALA A 13 19.64 -0.10 -4.76
CA ALA A 13 19.66 -1.48 -5.21
C ALA A 13 18.47 -1.75 -6.13
N ALA A 14 18.70 -2.59 -7.11
CA ALA A 14 17.68 -2.89 -8.10
C ALA A 14 16.49 -3.59 -7.42
N ILE A 15 15.27 -3.19 -7.77
CA ILE A 15 14.06 -3.64 -7.08
C ILE A 15 13.78 -5.09 -7.50
N GLU A 16 13.75 -5.99 -6.52
CA GLU A 16 13.37 -7.38 -6.75
C GLU A 16 11.86 -7.49 -6.98
N ALA A 17 11.47 -8.37 -7.90
CA ALA A 17 10.06 -8.63 -8.15
C ALA A 17 9.43 -9.30 -6.92
N ILE A 18 8.23 -8.87 -6.55
CA ILE A 18 7.39 -9.57 -5.58
C ILE A 18 6.99 -10.91 -6.22
N THR A 19 7.29 -12.02 -5.54
CA THR A 19 7.04 -13.39 -6.05
C THR A 19 6.01 -14.16 -5.22
N GLU A 20 5.65 -13.59 -4.08
CA GLU A 20 4.58 -14.02 -3.20
C GLU A 20 3.25 -14.09 -3.96
N SER A 21 2.48 -15.12 -3.69
CA SER A 21 1.13 -15.27 -4.23
C SER A 21 0.18 -14.20 -3.69
N ASP A 22 -0.91 -13.95 -4.40
CA ASP A 22 -1.96 -13.03 -3.94
C ASP A 22 -2.52 -13.41 -2.57
N ASP A 23 -2.56 -14.70 -2.24
CA ASP A 23 -3.01 -15.19 -0.93
C ASP A 23 -2.01 -14.87 0.18
N GLU A 24 -0.71 -14.97 -0.10
CA GLU A 24 0.35 -14.55 0.82
C GLU A 24 0.31 -13.03 1.02
N ILE A 25 0.17 -12.26 -0.06
CA ILE A 25 0.05 -10.80 0.00
C ILE A 25 -1.18 -10.41 0.82
N ARG A 26 -2.34 -11.06 0.59
CA ARG A 26 -3.58 -10.79 1.35
C ARG A 26 -3.40 -11.02 2.84
N ARG A 27 -2.67 -12.08 3.22
CA ARG A 27 -2.34 -12.35 4.63
C ARG A 27 -1.47 -11.23 5.22
N PHE A 28 -0.49 -10.73 4.49
CA PHE A 28 0.32 -9.59 4.97
C PHE A 28 -0.50 -8.29 5.10
N LEU A 29 -1.51 -8.10 4.26
CA LEU A 29 -2.38 -6.93 4.33
C LEU A 29 -3.30 -6.92 5.57
N GLU A 30 -3.58 -8.07 6.17
CA GLU A 30 -4.39 -8.16 7.41
C GLU A 30 -3.76 -7.36 8.55
N ASP A 31 -2.44 -7.43 8.69
CA ASP A 31 -1.66 -6.76 9.75
C ASP A 31 -1.11 -5.40 9.34
N ALA A 32 -1.26 -5.00 8.08
CA ALA A 32 -0.71 -3.76 7.56
C ALA A 32 -1.45 -2.50 8.07
N GLU A 33 -0.69 -1.42 8.27
CA GLU A 33 -1.25 -0.08 8.44
C GLU A 33 -1.68 0.47 7.08
N VAL A 34 -2.99 0.52 6.84
CA VAL A 34 -3.58 0.97 5.58
C VAL A 34 -3.29 2.45 5.27
N PRO A 35 -3.40 3.39 6.23
CA PRO A 35 -3.20 4.82 5.96
C PRO A 35 -1.88 5.19 5.27
N PRO A 36 -0.70 4.70 5.72
CA PRO A 36 0.55 4.98 5.02
C PRO A 36 0.74 4.13 3.75
N LEU A 37 0.08 2.97 3.64
CA LEU A 37 0.26 2.04 2.51
C LEU A 37 -0.34 2.59 1.21
N LEU A 38 -1.56 3.15 1.26
CA LEU A 38 -2.24 3.68 0.08
C LEU A 38 -1.41 4.74 -0.69
N PRO A 39 -0.87 5.81 -0.06
CA PRO A 39 -0.03 6.76 -0.76
C PRO A 39 1.31 6.18 -1.21
N ALA A 40 1.88 5.21 -0.49
CA ALA A 40 3.09 4.53 -0.91
C ALA A 40 2.87 3.73 -2.20
N LEU A 41 1.78 2.97 -2.28
CA LEU A 41 1.40 2.22 -3.48
C LEU A 41 1.08 3.15 -4.64
N ALA A 42 0.26 4.18 -4.42
CA ALA A 42 -0.08 5.15 -5.46
C ALA A 42 1.17 5.82 -6.07
N TYR A 43 2.16 6.14 -5.22
CA TYR A 43 3.44 6.67 -5.70
C TYR A 43 4.26 5.63 -6.46
N ALA A 44 4.35 4.40 -5.94
CA ALA A 44 5.15 3.34 -6.53
C ALA A 44 4.60 2.83 -7.88
N THR A 45 3.28 2.76 -8.01
CA THR A 45 2.60 2.25 -9.22
C THR A 45 2.19 3.35 -10.19
N GLY A 46 2.11 4.59 -9.73
CA GLY A 46 1.51 5.70 -10.45
C GLY A 46 -0.03 5.67 -10.48
N ASP A 47 -0.65 4.71 -9.76
CA ASP A 47 -2.11 4.59 -9.69
C ASP A 47 -2.68 5.47 -8.58
N THR A 48 -3.08 6.70 -8.95
CA THR A 48 -3.71 7.63 -8.02
C THR A 48 -5.15 7.27 -7.67
N SER A 49 -5.79 6.30 -8.34
CA SER A 49 -7.16 5.88 -8.02
C SER A 49 -7.27 5.23 -6.64
N LEU A 50 -6.14 4.75 -6.10
CA LEU A 50 -6.02 4.25 -4.73
C LEU A 50 -6.28 5.34 -3.67
N LEU A 51 -6.11 6.63 -4.01
CA LEU A 51 -6.27 7.77 -3.10
C LEU A 51 -7.72 8.27 -3.02
N ARG A 52 -8.64 7.37 -2.67
CA ARG A 52 -10.06 7.69 -2.57
C ARG A 52 -10.35 8.62 -1.39
N ASP A 53 -11.26 9.57 -1.58
CA ASP A 53 -11.58 10.57 -0.54
C ASP A 53 -12.20 9.93 0.71
N ASP A 54 -12.96 8.84 0.57
CA ASP A 54 -13.55 8.07 1.66
C ASP A 54 -12.54 7.26 2.46
N LEU A 55 -11.30 7.09 1.96
CA LEU A 55 -10.20 6.43 2.68
C LEU A 55 -9.17 7.41 3.22
N ARG A 56 -9.39 8.71 3.07
CA ARG A 56 -8.46 9.71 3.62
C ARG A 56 -8.48 9.64 5.15
N PRO A 57 -7.33 9.47 5.81
CA PRO A 57 -7.27 9.47 7.28
C PRO A 57 -7.80 10.78 7.85
N ASN A 58 -8.58 10.71 8.92
CA ASN A 58 -9.10 11.91 9.57
C ASN A 58 -7.98 12.54 10.43
N PRO A 59 -7.53 13.78 10.15
CA PRO A 59 -6.45 14.42 10.88
C PRO A 59 -6.66 14.48 12.40
N LEU A 60 -7.91 14.59 12.85
CA LEU A 60 -8.25 14.64 14.27
C LEU A 60 -8.16 13.27 14.95
N MET A 61 -8.22 12.19 14.16
CA MET A 61 -8.25 10.80 14.62
C MET A 61 -6.96 10.04 14.30
N LEU A 62 -5.90 10.72 13.84
CA LEU A 62 -4.63 10.09 13.45
C LEU A 62 -3.98 9.26 14.56
N ALA A 63 -4.25 9.59 15.83
CA ALA A 63 -3.73 8.84 16.98
C ALA A 63 -4.54 7.57 17.28
N LEU A 64 -5.70 7.37 16.65
CA LEU A 64 -6.46 6.13 16.73
C LEU A 64 -5.84 5.06 15.81
N PRO A 65 -6.08 3.77 16.09
CA PRO A 65 -5.70 2.70 15.18
C PRO A 65 -6.17 2.99 13.75
N GLN A 66 -5.32 2.69 12.77
CA GLN A 66 -5.61 2.87 11.34
C GLN A 66 -6.06 4.30 10.99
N GLY A 67 -5.61 5.31 11.76
CA GLY A 67 -5.96 6.72 11.52
C GLY A 67 -7.45 7.06 11.64
N GLY A 68 -8.20 6.21 12.36
CA GLY A 68 -9.64 6.35 12.55
C GLY A 68 -10.51 5.78 11.42
N LEU A 69 -9.94 5.00 10.50
CA LEU A 69 -10.72 4.25 9.51
C LEU A 69 -11.53 3.15 10.19
N ASP A 70 -12.82 3.07 9.86
CA ASP A 70 -13.68 1.98 10.33
C ASP A 70 -13.37 0.65 9.62
N ALA A 71 -14.04 -0.42 10.05
CA ALA A 71 -13.79 -1.77 9.55
C ALA A 71 -14.14 -1.92 8.06
N ASP A 72 -15.19 -1.24 7.59
CA ASP A 72 -15.66 -1.33 6.20
C ASP A 72 -14.70 -0.57 5.27
N GLN A 73 -14.23 0.60 5.70
CA GLN A 73 -13.20 1.37 5.00
C GLN A 73 -11.89 0.58 4.90
N GLN A 74 -11.45 -0.04 6.00
CA GLN A 74 -10.25 -0.88 5.99
C GLN A 74 -10.41 -2.11 5.07
N ALA A 75 -11.56 -2.77 5.10
CA ALA A 75 -11.84 -3.92 4.23
C ALA A 75 -11.82 -3.50 2.76
N ALA A 76 -12.44 -2.36 2.42
CA ALA A 76 -12.44 -1.82 1.08
C ALA A 76 -11.05 -1.42 0.58
N ALA A 77 -10.15 -1.00 1.49
CA ALA A 77 -8.79 -0.60 1.14
C ALA A 77 -7.82 -1.77 0.91
N ARG A 78 -8.14 -2.96 1.44
CA ARG A 78 -7.34 -4.20 1.32
C ARG A 78 -7.69 -5.04 0.08
N GLN A 79 -8.63 -4.59 -0.74
CA GLN A 79 -9.02 -5.22 -2.01
C GLN A 79 -8.34 -4.51 -3.17
#